data_AF-A0A965EL10-F1
#
_entry.id   AF-A0A965EL10-F1
#
_cell.length_a   1.000
_cell.length_b   1.000
_cell.length_c   1.000
_cell.angle_alpha   90.00
_cell.angle_beta   90.00
_cell.angle_gamma   90.00
#
_symmetry.space_group_name_H-M   'P 1'
#
loop_
_entity.id
_entity.type
_entity.pdbx_description
1 polymer ?
#
loop_
_entity_poly.entity_id
_entity_poly.type
_entity_poly.pdbx_seq_one_letter_code
_entity_poly.pdbx_strand_id
1 'polypeptide(L)'
;MRRHSPQSSASSTLCRFRQNRQCRQQTSSNSAGSVGFMPTVLRFNADAIRTRFDRAAGYLGIDGGFEGFCAFVDSFNASFTIPKTLSDLGVQNPDLDILVRDALNDPSTGGNPVEMTQANTRALFESVM
;
A
#
# COMPACT_ATOMS: atom_id res chain seq x y z
N MET A 1 -1.80 -70.40 2.75
CA MET A 1 -0.41 -69.99 2.43
C MET A 1 -0.38 -68.50 2.13
N ARG A 2 -0.15 -67.65 3.14
CA ARG A 2 0.00 -66.19 2.96
C ARG A 2 1.46 -65.90 2.67
N ARG A 3 1.78 -65.44 1.46
CA ARG A 3 3.09 -64.88 1.14
C ARG A 3 3.11 -63.42 1.63
N HIS A 4 3.92 -63.17 2.65
CA HIS A 4 4.36 -61.83 2.99
C HIS A 4 5.26 -61.30 1.87
N SER A 5 5.03 -60.05 1.47
CA SER A 5 6.05 -59.20 0.87
C SER A 5 5.84 -57.78 1.37
N PRO A 6 6.92 -57.01 1.55
CA PRO A 6 7.04 -56.02 2.60
C PRO A 6 6.62 -54.62 2.13
N GLN A 7 6.41 -53.77 3.13
CA GLN A 7 6.16 -52.34 3.00
C GLN A 7 7.22 -51.66 2.12
N SER A 8 6.76 -50.85 1.17
CA SER A 8 7.56 -49.80 0.55
C SER A 8 6.92 -48.46 0.88
N SER A 9 7.37 -47.91 2.00
CA SER A 9 7.18 -46.54 2.43
C SER A 9 7.96 -45.59 1.52
N ALA A 10 7.27 -44.81 0.68
CA ALA A 10 7.81 -43.55 0.13
C ALA A 10 6.73 -42.82 -0.69
N SER A 11 5.65 -42.34 -0.06
CA SER A 11 4.66 -41.54 -0.83
C SER A 11 3.81 -40.58 0.02
N SER A 12 4.43 -39.83 0.94
CA SER A 12 3.69 -38.80 1.69
C SER A 12 4.41 -37.45 1.84
N THR A 13 5.74 -37.37 1.66
CA THR A 13 6.46 -36.10 1.83
C THR A 13 6.62 -35.29 0.54
N LEU A 14 6.67 -35.94 -0.64
CA LEU A 14 6.86 -35.23 -1.92
C LEU A 14 5.58 -34.59 -2.48
N CYS A 15 4.40 -35.08 -2.08
CA CYS A 15 3.12 -34.52 -2.53
C CYS A 15 2.74 -33.21 -1.78
N ARG A 16 3.33 -32.98 -0.60
CA ARG A 16 3.06 -31.78 0.21
C ARG A 16 3.91 -30.56 -0.22
N PHE A 17 5.01 -30.80 -0.94
CA PHE A 17 5.88 -29.73 -1.45
C PHE A 17 5.37 -29.07 -2.74
N ARG A 18 4.53 -29.77 -3.52
CA ARG A 18 3.92 -29.23 -4.74
C ARG A 18 2.71 -28.34 -4.47
N GLN A 19 1.96 -28.59 -3.40
CA GLN A 19 0.81 -27.77 -3.00
C GLN A 19 1.23 -26.40 -2.41
N ASN A 20 2.45 -26.28 -1.87
CA ASN A 20 2.94 -25.02 -1.31
C ASN A 20 3.41 -23.98 -2.35
N ARG A 21 3.62 -24.34 -3.63
CA ARG A 21 3.93 -23.34 -4.68
C ARG A 21 2.68 -22.74 -5.31
N GLN A 22 1.56 -23.45 -5.33
CA GLN A 22 0.30 -22.95 -5.90
C GLN A 22 -0.45 -22.01 -4.95
N CYS A 23 -0.20 -22.10 -3.63
CA CYS A 23 -0.79 -21.16 -2.66
C CYS A 23 -0.18 -19.75 -2.71
N ARG A 24 0.96 -19.56 -3.40
CA ARG A 24 1.60 -18.23 -3.57
C ARG A 24 1.07 -17.43 -4.78
N GLN A 25 0.17 -18.02 -5.56
CA GLN A 25 -0.37 -17.39 -6.79
C GLN A 25 -1.89 -17.17 -6.71
N GLN A 26 -2.51 -17.43 -5.57
CA GLN A 26 -3.90 -17.07 -5.28
C GLN A 26 -3.95 -15.85 -4.35
N THR A 27 -3.42 -14.74 -4.84
CA THR A 27 -3.87 -13.40 -4.43
C THR A 27 -4.58 -12.79 -5.64
N SER A 28 -5.61 -13.46 -6.15
CA SER A 28 -6.58 -12.78 -7.00
C SER A 28 -7.38 -11.85 -6.10
N SER A 29 -7.43 -10.59 -6.55
CA SER A 29 -8.41 -9.58 -6.16
C SER A 29 -8.53 -9.29 -4.67
N ASN A 30 -7.55 -8.57 -4.13
CA ASN A 30 -7.78 -7.46 -3.21
C ASN A 30 -6.47 -6.68 -3.18
N SER A 31 -6.28 -5.77 -4.15
CA SER A 31 -5.30 -4.69 -4.03
C SER A 31 -5.74 -3.76 -2.90
N ALA A 32 -5.64 -4.26 -1.66
CA ALA A 32 -5.78 -3.47 -0.45
C ALA A 32 -4.48 -2.65 -0.33
N GLY A 33 -4.39 -1.63 -1.20
CA GLY A 33 -3.34 -0.63 -1.18
C GLY A 33 -3.23 -0.05 0.23
N SER A 34 -2.01 0.23 0.68
CA SER A 34 -1.80 0.87 1.97
C SER A 34 -2.60 2.18 2.00
N VAL A 35 -3.51 2.36 2.95
CA VAL A 35 -4.27 3.62 3.11
C VAL A 35 -3.43 4.57 3.98
N GLY A 36 -2.23 4.89 3.51
CA GLY A 36 -1.38 5.89 4.13
C GLY A 36 -1.67 7.29 3.57
N PHE A 37 -1.24 8.34 4.29
CA PHE A 37 -1.30 9.70 3.74
C PHE A 37 -0.61 9.80 2.38
N MET A 38 0.55 9.17 2.21
CA MET A 38 1.37 9.23 0.98
C MET A 38 0.60 8.88 -0.31
N PRO A 39 0.00 7.68 -0.47
CA PRO A 39 -0.75 7.35 -1.68
C PRO A 39 -1.97 8.26 -1.90
N THR A 40 -2.63 8.70 -0.83
CA THR A 40 -3.76 9.64 -0.92
C THR A 40 -3.32 11.02 -1.42
N VAL A 41 -2.24 11.60 -0.86
CA VAL A 41 -1.75 12.92 -1.30
C VAL A 41 -1.17 12.87 -2.71
N LEU A 42 -0.57 11.76 -3.13
CA LEU A 42 -0.10 11.58 -4.50
C LEU A 42 -1.27 11.60 -5.48
N ARG A 43 -2.38 10.92 -5.16
CA ARG A 43 -3.61 10.94 -5.97
C ARG A 43 -4.25 12.32 -6.01
N PHE A 44 -4.30 13.01 -4.88
CA PHE A 44 -4.82 14.38 -4.79
C PHE A 44 -4.02 15.35 -5.66
N ASN A 45 -2.69 15.23 -5.65
CA ASN A 45 -1.80 16.08 -6.43
C ASN A 45 -1.54 15.58 -7.86
N ALA A 46 -2.19 14.48 -8.28
CA ALA A 46 -1.82 13.74 -9.50
C ALA A 46 -1.73 14.64 -10.73
N ASP A 47 -2.72 15.49 -10.97
CA ASP A 47 -2.75 16.36 -12.14
C ASP A 47 -1.58 17.36 -12.19
N ALA A 48 -1.13 17.85 -11.02
CA ALA A 48 -0.03 18.79 -10.92
C ALA A 48 1.36 18.11 -10.96
N ILE A 49 1.46 16.84 -10.55
CA ILE A 49 2.75 16.15 -10.38
C ILE A 49 3.01 15.05 -11.39
N ARG A 50 2.00 14.58 -12.14
CA ARG A 50 2.09 13.44 -13.08
C ARG A 50 3.30 13.53 -13.99
N THR A 51 3.47 14.63 -14.72
CA THR A 51 4.60 14.82 -15.65
C THR A 51 5.97 14.81 -14.96
N ARG A 52 6.06 15.32 -13.73
CA ARG A 52 7.32 15.34 -12.97
C ARG A 52 7.66 13.93 -12.47
N PHE A 53 6.66 13.21 -12.00
CA PHE A 53 6.83 11.86 -11.46
C PHE A 53 6.95 10.79 -12.55
N ASP A 54 6.39 11.01 -13.75
CA ASP A 54 6.67 10.17 -14.92
C ASP A 54 8.17 10.17 -15.24
N ARG A 55 8.80 11.34 -15.19
CA ARG A 55 10.26 11.46 -15.38
C ARG A 55 11.02 10.83 -14.22
N ALA A 56 10.61 11.08 -12.98
CA ALA A 56 11.25 10.52 -11.81
C ALA A 56 11.18 8.98 -11.78
N ALA A 57 10.04 8.40 -12.17
CA ALA A 57 9.87 6.95 -12.31
C ALA A 57 10.90 6.37 -13.30
N GLY A 58 11.10 7.03 -14.45
CA GLY A 58 12.14 6.64 -15.40
C GLY A 58 13.56 6.68 -14.81
N TYR A 59 13.88 7.69 -13.99
CA TYR A 59 15.18 7.74 -13.29
C TYR A 59 15.37 6.64 -12.25
N LEU A 60 14.28 6.22 -11.60
CA LEU A 60 14.29 5.15 -10.60
C LEU A 60 14.20 3.74 -11.22
N GLY A 61 14.08 3.63 -12.54
CA GLY A 61 13.90 2.36 -13.24
C GLY A 61 12.53 1.72 -12.98
N ILE A 62 11.50 2.52 -12.68
CA ILE A 62 10.14 2.07 -12.44
C ILE A 62 9.36 2.17 -13.76
N ASP A 63 8.87 1.03 -14.24
CA ASP A 63 8.02 0.96 -15.42
C ASP A 63 6.60 1.48 -15.12
N GLY A 64 5.98 2.14 -16.10
CA GLY A 64 4.59 2.62 -15.98
C GLY A 64 4.42 4.05 -15.44
N GLY A 65 5.50 4.83 -15.36
CA GLY A 65 5.43 6.27 -15.05
C GLY A 65 4.88 6.55 -13.66
N PHE A 66 4.00 7.55 -13.53
CA PHE A 66 3.36 7.95 -12.29
C PHE A 66 2.54 6.83 -11.66
N GLU A 67 1.77 6.07 -12.45
CA GLU A 67 0.98 4.94 -11.93
C GLU A 67 1.91 3.82 -11.42
N GLY A 68 3.00 3.56 -12.13
CA GLY A 68 4.05 2.64 -11.69
C GLY A 68 4.70 3.10 -10.38
N PHE A 69 4.94 4.41 -10.24
CA PHE A 69 5.47 5.00 -9.01
C PHE A 69 4.49 4.86 -7.84
N CYS A 70 3.19 5.11 -8.05
CA CYS A 70 2.17 4.88 -7.04
C CYS A 70 2.12 3.40 -6.60
N ALA A 71 2.16 2.46 -7.55
CA ALA A 71 2.20 1.03 -7.25
C ALA A 71 3.48 0.62 -6.49
N PHE A 72 4.61 1.24 -6.81
CA PHE A 72 5.86 1.07 -6.07
C PHE A 72 5.73 1.56 -4.63
N VAL A 73 5.17 2.76 -4.41
CA VAL A 73 4.95 3.31 -3.06
C VAL A 73 3.99 2.42 -2.25
N ASP A 74 2.91 1.94 -2.85
CA ASP A 74 1.99 1.01 -2.20
C ASP A 74 2.69 -0.29 -1.77
N SER A 75 3.52 -0.86 -2.66
CA SER A 75 4.30 -2.07 -2.38
C SER A 75 5.38 -1.84 -1.33
N PHE A 76 6.03 -0.67 -1.38
CA PHE A 76 7.04 -0.25 -0.42
C PHE A 76 6.42 -0.11 0.97
N ASN A 77 5.30 0.60 1.12
CA ASN A 77 4.60 0.73 2.38
C ASN A 77 4.13 -0.62 2.93
N ALA A 78 3.62 -1.50 2.08
CA ALA A 78 3.23 -2.85 2.46
C ALA A 78 4.42 -3.67 3.02
N SER A 79 5.64 -3.43 2.52
CA SER A 79 6.84 -4.12 2.98
C SER A 79 7.26 -3.77 4.41
N PHE A 80 6.95 -2.55 4.88
CA PHE A 80 7.29 -2.11 6.25
C PHE A 80 6.25 -2.51 7.30
N THR A 81 5.17 -3.22 6.91
CA THR A 81 4.04 -3.50 7.81
C THR A 81 3.55 -2.23 8.51
N ILE A 82 3.62 -1.08 7.81
CA ILE A 82 3.13 0.18 8.36
C ILE A 82 1.61 0.00 8.52
N PRO A 83 1.06 0.30 9.70
CA PRO A 83 -0.37 0.15 9.95
C PRO A 83 -1.17 0.93 8.91
N LYS A 84 -2.26 0.35 8.43
CA LYS A 84 -2.92 0.82 7.21
C LYS A 84 -3.80 2.03 7.44
N THR A 85 -4.12 2.34 8.69
CA THR A 85 -4.98 3.47 9.07
C THR A 85 -4.40 4.16 10.29
N LEU A 86 -4.79 5.42 10.50
CA LEU A 86 -4.51 6.11 11.77
C LEU A 86 -5.11 5.37 12.98
N SER A 87 -6.23 4.68 12.77
CA SER A 87 -6.88 3.83 13.77
C SER A 87 -5.97 2.68 14.22
N ASP A 88 -5.24 2.05 13.29
CA ASP A 88 -4.29 0.98 13.61
C ASP A 88 -3.03 1.49 14.37
N LEU A 89 -2.76 2.80 14.31
CA LEU A 89 -1.71 3.47 15.10
C LEU A 89 -2.19 3.87 16.51
N GLY A 90 -3.43 3.53 16.89
CA GLY A 90 -3.98 3.81 18.20
C GLY A 90 -4.66 5.18 18.32
N VAL A 91 -4.86 5.90 17.22
CA VAL A 91 -5.61 7.16 17.20
C VAL A 91 -7.11 6.84 17.20
N GLN A 92 -7.74 6.87 18.37
CA GLN A 92 -9.19 6.71 18.49
C GLN A 92 -9.87 8.09 18.53
N ASN A 93 -10.76 8.37 17.58
CA ASN A 93 -11.52 9.63 17.47
C ASN A 93 -10.65 10.90 17.59
N PRO A 94 -9.73 11.15 16.66
CA PRO A 94 -9.03 12.42 16.66
C PRO A 94 -10.00 13.55 16.31
N ASP A 95 -9.77 14.71 16.92
CA ASP A 95 -10.48 15.93 16.55
C ASP A 95 -9.98 16.40 15.18
N LEU A 96 -10.79 16.11 14.15
CA LEU A 96 -10.49 16.47 12.77
C LEU A 96 -10.35 17.98 12.58
N ASP A 97 -11.05 18.80 13.36
CA ASP A 97 -10.97 20.25 13.21
C ASP A 97 -9.63 20.79 13.72
N ILE A 98 -9.11 20.21 14.82
CA ILE A 98 -7.75 20.50 15.31
C ILE A 98 -6.71 20.00 14.30
N LEU A 99 -6.84 18.76 13.81
CA LEU A 99 -5.89 18.19 12.85
C LEU A 99 -5.81 18.98 11.55
N VAL A 100 -6.96 19.38 11.00
CA VAL A 100 -7.01 20.19 9.78
C VAL A 100 -6.39 21.56 10.00
N ARG A 101 -6.70 22.21 11.14
CA ARG A 101 -6.09 23.51 11.49
C ARG A 101 -4.57 23.39 11.60
N ASP A 102 -4.09 22.38 12.32
CA ASP A 102 -2.66 22.19 12.56
C ASP A 102 -1.94 21.81 11.27
N ALA A 103 -2.56 21.01 10.40
CA ALA A 103 -2.05 20.71 9.06
C ALA A 103 -1.94 21.97 8.19
N LEU A 104 -2.95 22.86 8.19
CA LEU A 104 -2.90 24.13 7.44
C LEU A 104 -1.86 25.11 7.97
N ASN A 105 -1.52 25.03 9.26
CA ASN A 105 -0.47 25.86 9.87
C ASN A 105 0.93 25.27 9.69
N ASP A 106 1.06 24.03 9.20
CA ASP A 106 2.34 23.41 8.98
C ASP A 106 3.11 24.11 7.83
N PRO A 107 4.40 24.47 8.01
CA PRO A 107 5.18 25.17 7.00
C PRO A 107 5.25 24.45 5.65
N SER A 108 5.05 23.12 5.60
CA SER A 108 5.09 22.36 4.35
C SER A 108 3.87 22.58 3.44
N THR A 109 2.75 23.10 3.96
CA THR A 109 1.54 23.34 3.13
C THR A 109 1.77 24.39 2.05
N GLY A 110 2.60 25.40 2.31
CA GLY A 110 2.91 26.45 1.32
C GLY A 110 3.67 25.95 0.08
N GLY A 111 4.29 24.77 0.16
CA GLY A 111 5.01 24.14 -0.96
C GLY A 111 4.18 23.14 -1.76
N ASN A 112 2.92 22.89 -1.38
CA ASN A 112 2.11 21.87 -2.03
C ASN A 112 1.70 22.31 -3.45
N PRO A 113 1.84 21.45 -4.49
CA PRO A 113 1.51 21.82 -5.87
C PRO A 113 0.05 22.22 -6.08
N VAL A 114 -0.85 21.74 -5.23
CA VAL A 114 -2.25 22.13 -5.16
C VAL A 114 -2.48 22.89 -3.85
N GLU A 115 -3.15 24.04 -3.93
CA GLU A 115 -3.46 24.88 -2.76
C GLU A 115 -4.25 24.09 -1.71
N MET A 116 -3.79 24.15 -0.47
CA MET A 116 -4.45 23.49 0.65
C MET A 116 -5.50 24.41 1.27
N THR A 117 -6.72 23.91 1.33
CA THR A 117 -7.89 24.56 1.92
C THR A 117 -8.38 23.71 3.09
N GLN A 118 -9.24 24.28 3.94
CA GLN A 118 -9.84 23.50 5.03
C GLN A 118 -10.66 22.32 4.51
N ALA A 119 -11.40 22.51 3.41
CA ALA A 119 -12.26 21.50 2.84
C ALA A 119 -11.49 20.31 2.23
N ASN A 120 -10.45 20.57 1.42
CA ASN A 120 -9.68 19.48 0.81
C ASN A 120 -8.80 18.75 1.84
N THR A 121 -8.24 19.48 2.82
CA THR A 121 -7.43 18.89 3.90
C THR A 121 -8.29 17.97 4.76
N ARG A 122 -9.52 18.39 5.09
CA ARG A 122 -10.48 17.55 5.81
C ARG A 122 -10.78 16.26 5.04
N ALA A 123 -11.08 16.36 3.74
CA ALA A 123 -11.35 15.20 2.89
C ALA A 123 -10.15 14.23 2.83
N LEU A 124 -8.91 14.74 2.86
CA LEU A 124 -7.71 13.91 2.93
C LEU A 124 -7.65 13.12 4.23
N PHE A 125 -7.88 13.76 5.39
CA PHE A 125 -7.93 13.08 6.68
C PHE A 125 -9.05 12.02 6.73
N GLU A 126 -10.23 12.33 6.21
CA GLU A 126 -11.37 11.39 6.16
C GLU A 126 -11.07 10.16 5.29
N SER A 127 -10.24 10.30 4.25
CA SER A 127 -9.87 9.18 3.38
C SER A 127 -8.83 8.21 3.96
N VAL A 128 -8.17 8.57 5.07
CA VAL A 128 -7.08 7.78 5.70
C VAL A 128 -7.36 7.35 7.14
N MET A 129 -8.55 7.68 7.66
CA MET A 129 -9.09 7.15 8.92
C MET A 129 -9.49 5.69 8.80
#